data_AF-A0A4S8YWA8-F1
#
_entry.id   AF-A0A4S8YWA8-F1
#
_cell.length_a   1.000
_cell.length_b   1.000
_cell.length_c   1.000
_cell.angle_alpha   90.00
_cell.angle_beta   90.00
_cell.angle_gamma   90.00
#
_symmetry.space_group_name_H-M   'P 1'
#
loop_
_entity.id
_entity.type
_entity.pdbx_description
1 polymer ?
#
loop_
_entity_poly.entity_id
_entity_poly.type
_entity_poly.pdbx_seq_one_letter_code
_entity_poly.pdbx_strand_id
1 'polypeptide(L)'
;MILRLGEGKYDWANDKKSDISLYLQSFEQHPNHEMAIRPVTRSPLLLITLSICLALPILAVSSHILSVYRDEHASNPWWLPIWHAHFDTRGLIAITVTSCIIFALDLVSIGLVIAGNKTGNESKNVKWIVVASMLATTIAALVAIIMSAIANAAAPSKSDTVQTWTCRWKNAVGAPENFGALCHESQFTSYAPIPLFIIHLLLLVQSVQDAVATPQPEQTFDEELVIITKSVDVATTASNDSPRMDGKEVRL
;
A
#
# COMPACT_ATOMS: atom_id res chain seq x y z
N MET A 1 -56.45 -25.81 -60.50
CA MET A 1 -55.36 -26.06 -59.54
C MET A 1 -54.97 -24.71 -58.95
N ILE A 2 -55.07 -24.60 -57.63
CA ILE A 2 -55.18 -23.35 -56.87
C ILE A 2 -53.81 -22.72 -56.63
N LEU A 3 -53.70 -21.41 -56.89
CA LEU A 3 -52.59 -20.53 -56.50
C LEU A 3 -52.55 -20.40 -54.96
N ARG A 4 -51.39 -20.65 -54.33
CA ARG A 4 -51.11 -20.23 -52.95
C ARG A 4 -49.96 -19.23 -52.93
N LEU A 5 -50.29 -17.99 -52.53
CA LEU A 5 -49.36 -16.97 -52.09
C LEU A 5 -48.80 -17.37 -50.70
N GLY A 6 -47.48 -17.38 -50.56
CA GLY A 6 -46.79 -17.51 -49.28
C GLY A 6 -46.31 -16.14 -48.81
N GLU A 7 -46.90 -15.62 -47.75
CA GLU A 7 -46.51 -14.38 -47.09
C GLU A 7 -45.19 -14.56 -46.32
N GLY A 8 -44.11 -13.96 -46.81
CA GLY A 8 -42.85 -13.81 -46.07
C GLY A 8 -42.87 -12.50 -45.28
N LYS A 9 -43.08 -12.58 -43.96
CA LYS A 9 -43.03 -11.45 -43.03
C LYS A 9 -41.55 -11.17 -42.71
N TYR A 10 -40.95 -10.17 -43.35
CA TYR A 10 -39.60 -9.70 -43.01
C TYR A 10 -39.66 -8.83 -41.75
N ASP A 11 -39.03 -9.30 -40.68
CA ASP A 11 -39.04 -8.67 -39.36
C ASP A 11 -37.78 -7.79 -39.17
N TRP A 12 -37.88 -6.54 -39.59
CA TRP A 12 -36.80 -5.53 -39.55
C TRP A 12 -36.36 -5.13 -38.12
N ALA A 13 -37.04 -5.61 -37.08
CA ALA A 13 -36.78 -5.24 -35.70
C ALA A 13 -35.68 -6.11 -35.04
N ASN A 14 -35.49 -7.35 -35.49
CA ASN A 14 -34.48 -8.24 -34.91
C ASN A 14 -33.08 -7.98 -35.46
N ASP A 15 -32.96 -7.51 -36.70
CA ASP A 15 -31.67 -7.27 -37.36
C ASP A 15 -30.90 -6.08 -36.74
N LYS A 16 -31.62 -5.02 -36.36
CA LYS A 16 -31.01 -3.88 -35.63
C LYS A 16 -30.58 -4.23 -34.20
N LYS A 17 -31.21 -5.22 -33.57
CA LYS A 17 -30.90 -5.61 -32.19
C LYS A 17 -29.61 -6.45 -32.13
N SER A 18 -29.33 -7.25 -33.16
CA SER A 18 -28.05 -7.95 -33.33
C SER A 18 -26.91 -6.98 -33.61
N ASP A 19 -27.12 -5.97 -34.46
CA ASP A 19 -26.08 -4.98 -34.77
C ASP A 19 -25.72 -4.13 -33.54
N ILE A 20 -26.70 -3.65 -32.77
CA ILE A 20 -26.42 -2.87 -31.55
C ILE A 20 -25.70 -3.72 -30.50
N SER A 21 -26.01 -5.02 -30.38
CA SER A 21 -25.26 -5.91 -29.48
C SER A 21 -23.83 -6.13 -29.95
N LEU A 22 -23.60 -6.23 -31.27
CA LEU A 22 -22.28 -6.34 -31.87
C LEU A 22 -21.44 -5.06 -31.67
N TYR A 23 -22.06 -3.88 -31.76
CA TYR A 23 -21.37 -2.61 -31.47
C TYR A 23 -21.09 -2.42 -29.97
N LEU A 24 -22.00 -2.82 -29.07
CA LEU A 24 -21.78 -2.76 -27.62
C LEU A 24 -20.65 -3.70 -27.18
N GLN A 25 -20.55 -4.88 -27.80
CA GLN A 25 -19.52 -5.86 -27.46
C GLN A 25 -18.13 -5.47 -28.02
N SER A 26 -18.08 -4.65 -29.08
CA SER A 26 -16.84 -4.06 -29.60
C SER A 26 -16.31 -2.90 -28.73
N PHE A 27 -17.19 -2.18 -28.01
CA PHE A 27 -16.77 -1.06 -27.16
C PHE A 27 -16.17 -1.47 -25.81
N GLU A 28 -16.40 -2.70 -25.34
CA GLU A 28 -15.69 -3.26 -24.17
C GLU A 28 -14.27 -3.75 -24.50
N GLN A 29 -13.87 -3.77 -25.77
CA GLN A 29 -12.60 -4.33 -26.23
C GLN A 29 -11.64 -3.25 -26.76
N HIS A 30 -11.65 -2.06 -26.15
CA HIS A 30 -10.45 -1.24 -26.15
C HIS A 30 -9.58 -1.68 -24.97
N PRO A 31 -8.51 -2.46 -25.20
CA PRO A 31 -7.45 -2.55 -24.21
C PRO A 31 -6.89 -1.14 -24.13
N ASN A 32 -7.29 -0.42 -23.09
CA ASN A 32 -6.58 0.78 -22.67
C ASN A 32 -5.10 0.43 -22.73
N HIS A 33 -4.30 1.28 -23.35
CA HIS A 33 -2.86 1.21 -23.23
C HIS A 33 -2.53 1.32 -21.74
N GLU A 34 -2.55 0.18 -21.06
CA GLU A 34 -1.99 0.00 -19.75
C GLU A 34 -0.52 0.34 -19.94
N MET A 35 -0.13 1.52 -19.46
CA MET A 35 1.21 1.63 -18.89
C MET A 35 1.31 0.43 -17.97
N ALA A 36 2.07 -0.58 -18.40
CA ALA A 36 2.44 -1.73 -17.61
C ALA A 36 3.34 -1.22 -16.48
N ILE A 37 2.70 -0.57 -15.51
CA ILE A 37 3.24 -0.34 -14.19
C ILE A 37 3.36 -1.75 -13.64
N ARG A 38 4.58 -2.30 -13.71
CA ARG A 38 4.89 -3.59 -13.08
C ARG A 38 4.26 -3.56 -11.70
N PRO A 39 3.36 -4.52 -11.37
CA PRO A 39 2.73 -4.52 -10.07
C PRO A 39 3.85 -4.52 -9.04
N VAL A 40 3.86 -3.50 -8.18
CA VAL A 40 4.60 -3.56 -6.91
C VAL A 40 4.37 -4.96 -6.38
N THR A 41 5.45 -5.69 -6.12
CA THR A 41 5.42 -7.02 -5.52
C THR A 41 4.34 -7.05 -4.46
N ARG A 42 3.32 -7.91 -4.63
CA ARG A 42 2.13 -8.04 -3.77
C ARG A 42 2.48 -8.59 -2.38
N SER A 43 3.37 -7.92 -1.66
CA SER A 43 3.75 -8.29 -0.30
C SER A 43 3.29 -7.17 0.64
N PRO A 44 2.01 -7.21 1.08
CA PRO A 44 1.50 -6.24 2.05
C PRO A 44 2.31 -6.29 3.35
N LEU A 45 2.82 -7.46 3.74
CA LEU A 45 3.71 -7.62 4.90
C LEU A 45 4.98 -6.78 4.80
N LEU A 46 5.60 -6.72 3.62
CA LEU A 46 6.81 -5.92 3.41
C LEU A 46 6.53 -4.43 3.57
N LEU A 47 5.43 -3.95 2.97
CA LEU A 47 5.02 -2.55 3.07
C LEU A 47 4.60 -2.16 4.50
N ILE A 48 3.87 -3.01 5.21
CA ILE A 48 3.52 -2.78 6.63
C ILE A 48 4.79 -2.77 7.50
N THR A 49 5.74 -3.68 7.24
CA THR A 49 7.01 -3.69 7.98
C THR A 49 7.81 -2.42 7.72
N LEU A 50 7.87 -1.95 6.47
CA LEU A 50 8.50 -0.68 6.12
C LEU A 50 7.81 0.51 6.80
N SER A 51 6.48 0.49 6.86
CA SER A 51 5.68 1.49 7.59
C SER A 51 6.08 1.53 9.07
N ILE A 52 6.15 0.39 9.75
CA ILE A 52 6.57 0.30 11.15
C ILE A 52 7.99 0.84 11.35
N CYS A 53 8.93 0.45 10.48
CA CYS A 53 10.31 0.92 10.51
C CYS A 53 10.42 2.45 10.36
N LEU A 54 9.42 3.11 9.76
CA LEU A 54 9.37 4.55 9.61
C LEU A 54 8.57 5.24 10.73
N ALA A 55 7.44 4.66 11.13
CA ALA A 55 6.56 5.18 12.18
C ALA A 55 7.24 5.16 13.56
N LEU A 56 8.04 4.12 13.87
CA LEU A 56 8.75 3.99 15.13
C LEU A 56 9.75 5.14 15.39
N PRO A 57 10.69 5.44 14.47
CA PRO A 57 11.57 6.61 14.62
C PRO A 57 10.81 7.93 14.71
N ILE A 58 9.75 8.12 13.92
CA ILE A 58 8.94 9.36 13.98
C ILE A 58 8.35 9.52 15.38
N LEU A 59 7.75 8.46 15.92
CA LEU A 59 7.17 8.47 17.26
C LEU A 59 8.24 8.71 18.34
N ALA A 60 9.39 8.04 18.24
CA ALA A 60 10.48 8.18 19.20
C ALA A 60 11.06 9.61 19.21
N VAL A 61 11.37 10.15 18.03
CA VAL A 61 11.96 11.50 17.89
C VAL A 61 10.96 12.59 18.27
N SER A 62 9.70 12.49 17.83
CA SER A 62 8.66 13.46 18.22
C SER A 62 8.41 13.47 19.73
N SER A 63 8.43 12.31 20.37
CA SER A 63 8.31 12.19 21.84
C SER A 63 9.53 12.78 22.56
N HIS A 64 10.73 12.57 22.03
CA HIS A 64 11.95 13.16 22.57
C HIS A 64 11.90 14.70 22.52
N ILE A 65 11.57 15.28 21.36
CA ILE A 65 11.43 16.73 21.19
C ILE A 65 10.40 17.28 22.18
N LEU A 66 9.26 16.61 22.33
CA LEU A 66 8.20 17.04 23.25
C LEU A 66 8.64 16.97 24.72
N SER A 67 9.43 15.96 25.10
CA SER A 67 9.99 15.87 26.46
C SER A 67 10.95 17.01 26.72
N VAL A 68 11.95 17.22 25.84
CA VAL A 68 12.93 18.31 25.99
C VAL A 68 12.22 19.66 26.04
N TYR A 69 11.25 19.89 25.16
CA TYR A 69 10.46 21.12 25.18
C TYR A 69 9.75 21.31 26.52
N ARG A 70 9.07 20.28 27.03
CA ARG A 70 8.31 20.38 28.28
C ARG A 70 9.23 20.57 29.49
N ASP A 71 10.33 19.84 29.53
CA ASP A 71 11.28 19.88 30.63
C ASP A 71 11.94 21.27 30.69
N GLU A 72 12.49 21.76 29.59
CA GLU A 72 13.15 23.07 29.52
C GLU A 72 12.18 24.24 29.71
N HIS A 73 10.95 24.13 29.20
CA HIS A 73 9.94 25.19 29.34
C HIS A 73 9.34 25.25 30.75
N ALA A 74 9.27 24.12 31.48
CA ALA A 74 8.62 24.06 32.80
C ALA A 74 9.61 24.18 33.98
N SER A 75 10.85 23.69 33.84
CA SER A 75 11.76 23.55 34.98
C SER A 75 12.55 24.81 35.33
N ASN A 76 12.81 25.70 34.36
CA ASN A 76 13.73 26.81 34.55
C ASN A 76 13.12 28.16 34.11
N PRO A 77 12.74 29.04 35.07
CA PRO A 77 12.28 30.39 34.77
C PRO A 77 13.28 31.22 33.95
N TRP A 78 14.59 30.90 34.05
CA TRP A 78 15.67 31.55 33.33
C TRP A 78 15.74 31.19 31.83
N TRP A 79 15.01 30.16 31.39
CA TRP A 79 14.94 29.74 29.99
C TRP A 79 13.75 30.39 29.23
N LEU A 80 12.89 31.16 29.89
CA LEU A 80 11.82 31.95 29.25
C LEU A 80 12.29 32.91 28.14
N PRO A 81 13.47 33.56 28.22
CA PRO A 81 13.97 34.38 27.11
C PRO A 81 14.38 33.55 25.89
N ILE A 82 14.74 32.29 26.10
CA ILE A 82 15.17 31.34 25.06
C ILE A 82 13.98 30.57 24.47
N TRP A 83 12.95 30.26 25.25
CA TRP A 83 11.71 29.66 24.79
C TRP A 83 10.58 30.69 24.86
N HIS A 84 10.20 31.26 23.72
CA HIS A 84 9.09 32.21 23.63
C HIS A 84 7.79 31.61 24.20
N ALA A 85 7.00 32.39 24.94
CA ALA A 85 5.82 31.91 25.68
C ALA A 85 4.67 31.36 24.82
N HIS A 86 4.76 31.45 23.48
CA HIS A 86 3.67 31.11 22.55
C HIS A 86 4.16 30.24 21.38
N PHE A 87 4.69 29.06 21.68
CA PHE A 87 4.97 28.07 20.63
C PHE A 87 3.70 27.37 20.17
N ASP A 88 3.56 27.21 18.85
CA ASP A 88 2.55 26.31 18.29
C ASP A 88 3.06 24.87 18.34
N THR A 89 2.63 24.14 19.37
CA THR A 89 2.93 22.72 19.55
C THR A 89 1.92 21.80 18.88
N ARG A 90 0.85 22.33 18.25
CA ARG A 90 -0.23 21.51 17.68
C ARG A 90 0.25 20.61 16.56
N GLY A 91 1.17 21.10 15.71
CA GLY A 91 1.80 20.28 14.67
C GLY A 91 2.56 19.10 15.26
N LEU A 92 3.41 19.35 16.25
CA LEU A 92 4.22 18.31 16.91
C LEU A 92 3.35 17.28 17.66
N ILE A 93 2.33 17.74 18.39
CA ILE A 93 1.38 16.87 19.09
C ILE A 93 0.60 16.01 18.08
N ALA A 94 0.14 16.60 16.97
CA ALA A 94 -0.57 15.86 15.92
C ALA A 94 0.29 14.75 15.33
N ILE A 95 1.56 15.01 15.00
CA ILE A 95 2.48 13.97 14.50
C ILE A 95 2.68 12.87 15.54
N THR A 96 2.87 13.23 16.81
CA THR A 96 3.11 12.27 17.90
C THR A 96 1.92 11.32 18.06
N VAL A 97 0.70 11.88 18.12
CA VAL A 97 -0.53 11.09 18.30
C VAL A 97 -0.83 10.24 17.06
N THR A 98 -0.73 10.81 15.86
CA THR A 98 -1.00 10.08 14.62
C THR A 98 0.01 8.95 14.38
N SER A 99 1.29 9.17 14.70
CA SER A 99 2.33 8.13 14.60
C SER A 99 2.09 6.98 15.57
N CYS A 100 1.59 7.28 16.78
CA CYS A 100 1.18 6.25 17.74
C CYS A 100 0.00 5.41 17.21
N ILE A 101 -1.02 6.06 16.64
CA ILE A 101 -2.17 5.39 16.04
C ILE A 101 -1.73 4.51 14.86
N ILE A 102 -0.91 5.04 13.96
CA ILE A 102 -0.39 4.31 12.80
C ILE A 102 0.38 3.07 13.26
N PHE A 103 1.30 3.22 14.20
CA PHE A 103 2.07 2.10 14.73
C PHE A 103 1.18 1.01 15.35
N ALA A 104 0.18 1.38 16.14
CA ALA A 104 -0.75 0.43 16.74
C ALA A 104 -1.60 -0.29 15.69
N LEU A 105 -2.13 0.44 14.71
CA LEU A 105 -2.93 -0.14 13.63
C LEU A 105 -2.11 -1.02 12.69
N ASP A 106 -0.84 -0.68 12.43
CA ASP A 106 0.06 -1.50 11.64
C ASP A 106 0.35 -2.85 12.33
N LEU A 107 0.59 -2.85 13.65
CA LEU A 107 0.74 -4.09 14.42
C LEU A 107 -0.50 -4.97 14.36
N VAL A 108 -1.68 -4.37 14.51
CA VAL A 108 -2.96 -5.09 14.39
C VAL A 108 -3.14 -5.65 12.97
N SER A 109 -2.74 -4.87 11.96
CA SER A 109 -2.85 -5.24 10.55
C SER A 109 -1.93 -6.42 10.18
N ILE A 110 -0.73 -6.50 10.76
CA ILE A 110 0.13 -7.70 10.65
C ILE A 110 -0.61 -8.94 11.15
N GLY A 111 -1.23 -8.84 12.33
CA GLY A 111 -2.00 -9.94 12.92
C GLY A 111 -3.15 -10.39 12.02
N LEU A 112 -3.90 -9.43 11.48
CA LEU A 112 -5.01 -9.68 10.55
C LEU A 112 -4.55 -10.36 9.26
N VAL A 113 -3.44 -9.91 8.66
CA VAL A 113 -2.88 -10.48 7.43
C VAL A 113 -2.40 -11.92 7.67
N ILE A 114 -1.69 -12.18 8.78
CA ILE A 114 -1.22 -13.52 9.14
C ILE A 114 -2.41 -14.45 9.43
N ALA A 115 -3.41 -13.98 10.18
CA ALA A 115 -4.61 -14.75 10.49
C ALA A 115 -5.43 -15.09 9.24
N GLY A 116 -5.52 -14.15 8.29
CA GLY A 116 -6.16 -14.35 6.99
C GLY A 116 -5.49 -15.45 6.16
N ASN A 117 -4.15 -15.47 6.15
CA ASN A 117 -3.40 -16.52 5.46
C ASN A 117 -3.62 -17.92 6.06
N LYS A 118 -3.86 -18.03 7.38
CA LYS A 118 -4.04 -19.31 8.07
C LYS A 118 -5.46 -19.85 8.00
N THR A 119 -6.46 -18.98 7.96
CA THR A 119 -7.89 -19.36 8.11
C THR A 119 -8.58 -19.61 6.77
N GLY A 120 -7.90 -19.39 5.64
CA GLY A 120 -8.50 -19.49 4.31
C GLY A 120 -9.42 -18.31 3.99
N ASN A 121 -9.85 -18.23 2.73
CA ASN A 121 -10.55 -17.09 2.11
C ASN A 121 -12.01 -16.85 2.61
N GLU A 122 -12.45 -17.50 3.70
CA GLU A 122 -13.87 -17.52 4.09
C GLU A 122 -14.37 -16.25 4.80
N SER A 123 -13.50 -15.46 5.45
CA SER A 123 -13.97 -14.31 6.22
C SER A 123 -13.92 -12.99 5.42
N LYS A 124 -14.97 -12.71 4.64
CA LYS A 124 -15.19 -11.40 3.99
C LYS A 124 -15.01 -10.22 4.97
N ASN A 125 -15.44 -10.40 6.22
CA ASN A 125 -15.35 -9.37 7.27
C ASN A 125 -13.91 -8.96 7.59
N VAL A 126 -12.95 -9.90 7.62
CA VAL A 126 -11.53 -9.59 7.93
C VAL A 126 -10.92 -8.71 6.84
N LYS A 127 -11.22 -8.97 5.57
CA LYS A 127 -10.73 -8.14 4.45
C LYS A 127 -11.21 -6.69 4.57
N TRP A 128 -12.49 -6.48 4.87
CA TRP A 128 -13.04 -5.14 5.08
C TRP A 128 -12.50 -4.44 6.34
N ILE A 129 -12.19 -5.20 7.40
CA ILE A 129 -11.51 -4.66 8.58
C ILE A 129 -10.11 -4.15 8.23
N VAL A 130 -9.35 -4.90 7.43
CA VAL A 130 -8.02 -4.45 6.95
C VAL A 130 -8.14 -3.18 6.11
N VAL A 131 -9.12 -3.09 5.19
CA VAL A 131 -9.38 -1.87 4.41
C VAL A 131 -9.69 -0.68 5.33
N ALA A 132 -10.55 -0.87 6.33
CA ALA A 132 -10.89 0.19 7.28
C ALA A 132 -9.67 0.63 8.10
N SER A 133 -8.82 -0.30 8.51
CA SER A 133 -7.55 -0.03 9.20
C SER A 133 -6.62 0.82 8.33
N MET A 134 -6.39 0.41 7.07
CA MET A 134 -5.53 1.14 6.13
C MET A 134 -6.08 2.52 5.78
N LEU A 135 -7.40 2.67 5.71
CA LEU A 135 -8.04 3.97 5.51
C LEU A 135 -7.79 4.90 6.71
N ALA A 136 -7.95 4.38 7.93
CA ALA A 136 -7.73 5.15 9.15
C ALA A 136 -6.26 5.61 9.28
N THR A 137 -5.29 4.75 8.99
CA THR A 137 -3.86 5.11 9.00
C THR A 137 -3.50 6.10 7.89
N THR A 138 -4.09 5.96 6.70
CA THR A 138 -3.93 6.93 5.61
C THR A 138 -4.40 8.33 6.01
N ILE A 139 -5.58 8.42 6.65
CA ILE A 139 -6.12 9.69 7.17
C ILE A 139 -5.21 10.25 8.27
N ALA A 140 -4.74 9.41 9.20
CA ALA A 140 -3.83 9.83 10.25
C ALA A 140 -2.51 10.42 9.68
N ALA A 141 -1.93 9.77 8.67
CA ALA A 141 -0.72 10.26 8.00
C ALA A 141 -0.97 11.60 7.28
N LEU A 142 -2.13 11.76 6.63
CA LEU A 142 -2.52 13.02 6.00
C LEU A 142 -2.68 14.16 7.03
N VAL A 143 -3.32 13.88 8.17
CA VAL A 143 -3.46 14.84 9.28
C VAL A 143 -2.09 15.26 9.80
N ALA A 144 -1.15 14.33 9.96
CA ALA A 144 0.22 14.63 10.37
C ALA A 144 0.89 15.62 9.42
N ILE A 145 0.78 15.39 8.10
CA ILE A 145 1.35 16.28 7.07
C ILE A 145 0.70 17.66 7.13
N ILE A 146 -0.63 17.73 7.12
CA ILE A 146 -1.38 18.99 7.07
C ILE A 146 -1.11 19.84 8.32
N MET A 147 -1.19 19.24 9.51
CA MET A 147 -0.99 19.97 10.76
C MET A 147 0.44 20.50 10.88
N SER A 148 1.43 19.72 10.44
CA SER A 148 2.84 20.14 10.41
C SER A 148 3.07 21.27 9.41
N ALA A 149 2.49 21.16 8.21
CA ALA A 149 2.61 22.17 7.17
C ALA A 149 1.98 23.50 7.60
N ILE A 150 0.77 23.46 8.18
CA ILE A 150 0.07 24.66 8.67
C ILE A 150 0.86 25.31 9.81
N ALA A 151 1.31 24.52 10.79
CA ALA A 151 2.08 25.04 11.93
C ALA A 151 3.39 25.70 11.46
N ASN A 152 4.11 25.08 10.53
CA ASN A 152 5.37 25.61 10.01
C ASN A 152 5.18 26.81 9.06
N ALA A 153 4.10 26.86 8.28
CA ALA A 153 3.80 27.99 7.39
C ALA A 153 3.34 29.26 8.13
N ALA A 154 2.79 29.11 9.34
CA ALA A 154 2.38 30.22 10.18
C ALA A 154 3.56 30.96 10.86
N ALA A 155 4.78 30.40 10.79
CA ALA A 155 5.97 30.99 11.36
C ALA A 155 6.71 31.89 10.35
N PRO A 156 7.28 33.04 10.76
CA PRO A 156 7.30 33.59 12.12
C PRO A 156 6.14 34.57 12.42
N SER A 157 5.19 34.74 11.50
CA SER A 157 4.21 35.85 11.53
C SER A 157 3.11 35.72 12.58
N LYS A 158 2.73 34.50 13.00
CA LYS A 158 1.73 34.26 14.07
C LYS A 158 2.33 33.65 15.33
N SER A 159 3.07 32.57 15.17
CA SER A 159 3.63 31.78 16.27
C SER A 159 4.76 30.93 15.74
N ASP A 160 5.87 30.90 16.46
CA ASP A 160 6.97 30.01 16.12
C ASP A 160 6.65 28.55 16.52
N THR A 161 7.22 27.59 15.81
CA THR A 161 7.19 26.17 16.20
C THR A 161 8.54 25.80 16.81
N VAL A 162 8.61 24.67 17.53
CA VAL A 162 9.89 24.15 18.02
C VAL A 162 10.89 23.98 16.88
N GLN A 163 10.42 23.56 15.69
CA GLN A 163 11.24 23.44 14.50
C GLN A 163 11.79 24.80 14.02
N THR A 164 10.92 25.78 13.75
CA THR A 164 11.37 27.05 13.15
C THR A 164 12.21 27.87 14.10
N TRP A 165 12.05 27.67 15.41
CA TRP A 165 12.84 28.33 16.44
C TRP A 165 14.22 27.69 16.62
N THR A 166 14.27 26.39 16.88
CA THR A 166 15.56 25.69 17.09
C THR A 166 16.43 25.79 15.84
N CYS A 167 15.86 25.70 14.64
CA CYS A 167 16.61 25.88 13.40
C CYS A 167 17.10 27.32 13.16
N ARG A 168 16.41 28.34 13.67
CA ARG A 168 16.83 29.74 13.56
C ARG A 168 17.98 30.06 14.50
N TRP A 169 17.94 29.52 15.71
CA TRP A 169 18.88 29.84 16.77
C TRP A 169 20.03 28.84 16.94
N LYS A 170 20.06 27.75 16.17
CA LYS A 170 21.11 26.70 16.29
C LYS A 170 22.57 27.19 16.19
N ASN A 171 22.80 28.35 15.56
CA ASN A 171 24.14 28.93 15.38
C ASN A 171 24.31 30.26 16.15
N ALA A 172 23.34 30.64 16.98
CA ALA A 172 23.38 31.90 17.70
C ALA A 172 24.29 31.80 18.93
N VAL A 173 24.98 32.89 19.24
CA VAL A 173 25.84 32.98 20.44
C VAL A 173 24.97 32.89 21.69
N GLY A 174 25.26 31.92 22.56
CA GLY A 174 24.49 31.66 23.78
C GLY A 174 23.28 30.74 23.60
N ALA A 175 23.08 30.16 22.41
CA ALA A 175 22.08 29.11 22.22
C ALA A 175 22.53 27.79 22.86
N PRO A 176 21.60 26.99 23.41
CA PRO A 176 21.91 25.65 23.90
C PRO A 176 22.51 24.74 22.81
N GLU A 177 23.51 23.94 23.17
CA GLU A 177 24.22 23.06 22.21
C GLU A 177 23.29 22.02 21.54
N ASN A 178 22.20 21.65 22.20
CA ASN A 178 21.21 20.70 21.67
C ASN A 178 20.32 21.29 20.56
N PHE A 179 20.32 22.61 20.31
CA PHE A 179 19.46 23.21 19.29
C PHE A 179 19.77 22.72 17.87
N GLY A 180 21.04 22.39 17.59
CA GLY A 180 21.43 21.77 16.32
C GLY A 180 20.77 20.41 16.11
N ALA A 181 20.82 19.55 17.13
CA ALA A 181 20.18 18.24 17.10
C ALA A 181 18.65 18.35 17.03
N LEU A 182 18.04 19.19 17.88
CA LEU A 182 16.59 19.42 17.89
C LEU A 182 16.06 19.96 16.55
N CYS A 183 16.82 20.83 15.87
CA CYS A 183 16.45 21.31 14.54
C CYS A 183 16.37 20.14 13.54
N HIS A 184 17.39 19.28 13.50
CA HIS A 184 17.42 18.14 12.58
C HIS A 184 16.33 17.11 12.90
N GLU A 185 16.16 16.79 14.18
CA GLU A 185 15.09 15.92 14.68
C GLU A 185 13.69 16.42 14.31
N SER A 186 13.46 17.73 14.46
CA SER A 186 12.18 18.36 14.13
C SER A 186 11.94 18.38 12.62
N GLN A 187 12.97 18.65 11.81
CA GLN A 187 12.87 18.55 10.35
C GLN A 187 12.53 17.13 9.91
N PHE A 188 13.23 16.13 10.44
CA PHE A 188 12.93 14.73 10.17
C PHE A 188 11.47 14.40 10.50
N THR A 189 11.01 14.79 11.69
CA THR A 189 9.65 14.52 12.17
C THR A 189 8.57 15.16 11.28
N SER A 190 8.84 16.35 10.71
CA SER A 190 7.91 17.03 9.80
C SER A 190 7.88 16.46 8.37
N TYR A 191 9.00 15.96 7.86
CA TYR A 191 9.08 15.45 6.48
C TYR A 191 8.86 13.94 6.35
N ALA A 192 9.18 13.16 7.38
CA ALA A 192 9.04 11.70 7.38
C ALA A 192 7.59 11.18 7.21
N PRO A 193 6.53 11.90 7.64
CA PRO A 193 5.15 11.52 7.33
C PRO A 193 4.82 11.48 5.82
N ILE A 194 5.58 12.18 4.96
CA ILE A 194 5.35 12.20 3.50
C ILE A 194 5.54 10.81 2.87
N PRO A 195 6.72 10.15 2.98
CA PRO A 195 6.87 8.78 2.49
C PRO A 195 5.95 7.80 3.22
N LEU A 196 5.66 8.03 4.51
CA LEU A 196 4.71 7.20 5.27
C LEU A 196 3.31 7.23 4.65
N PHE A 197 2.83 8.41 4.22
CA PHE A 197 1.54 8.55 3.53
C PHE A 197 1.52 7.81 2.20
N ILE A 198 2.60 7.87 1.41
CA ILE A 198 2.70 7.12 0.14
C ILE A 198 2.60 5.62 0.39
N ILE A 199 3.31 5.09 1.39
CA ILE A 199 3.25 3.67 1.76
C ILE A 199 1.82 3.26 2.14
N HIS A 200 1.13 4.08 2.94
CA HIS A 200 -0.26 3.82 3.34
C HIS A 200 -1.25 3.89 2.19
N LEU A 201 -1.06 4.79 1.23
CA LEU A 201 -1.86 4.80 0.00
C LEU A 201 -1.69 3.51 -0.80
N LEU A 202 -0.46 3.01 -0.94
CA LEU A 202 -0.20 1.75 -1.62
C LEU A 202 -0.85 0.57 -0.89
N LEU A 203 -0.74 0.53 0.44
CA LEU A 203 -1.39 -0.48 1.28
C LEU A 203 -2.92 -0.42 1.17
N LEU A 204 -3.50 0.77 1.15
CA LEU A 204 -4.93 0.96 0.98
C LEU A 204 -5.39 0.41 -0.38
N VAL A 205 -4.70 0.77 -1.47
CA VAL A 205 -5.01 0.26 -2.81
C VAL A 205 -4.93 -1.28 -2.85
N GLN A 206 -3.85 -1.87 -2.31
CA GLN A 206 -3.70 -3.32 -2.23
C GLN A 206 -4.85 -3.97 -1.42
N SER A 207 -5.17 -3.42 -0.25
CA SER A 207 -6.23 -3.96 0.60
C SER A 207 -7.61 -3.92 -0.07
N VAL A 208 -7.90 -2.87 -0.85
CA VAL A 208 -9.15 -2.75 -1.62
C VAL A 208 -9.17 -3.76 -2.76
N GLN A 209 -8.06 -3.92 -3.48
CA GLN A 209 -7.94 -4.94 -4.51
C GLN A 209 -8.18 -6.35 -3.94
N ASP A 210 -7.61 -6.68 -2.78
CA ASP A 210 -7.79 -7.98 -2.12
C ASP A 210 -9.21 -8.20 -1.58
N ALA A 211 -9.88 -7.12 -1.14
CA ALA A 211 -11.26 -7.15 -0.66
C ALA A 211 -12.29 -7.28 -1.78
N VAL A 212 -12.01 -6.71 -2.95
CA VAL A 212 -12.89 -6.72 -4.13
C VAL A 212 -12.62 -7.92 -5.04
N ALA A 213 -11.39 -8.43 -5.06
CA ALA A 213 -11.03 -9.61 -5.85
C ALA A 213 -11.99 -10.76 -5.54
N THR A 214 -12.65 -11.24 -6.59
CA THR A 214 -13.36 -12.51 -6.56
C THR A 214 -12.36 -13.61 -6.22
N PRO A 215 -12.79 -14.72 -5.57
CA PRO A 215 -11.91 -15.86 -5.34
C PRO A 215 -11.29 -16.26 -6.68
N GLN A 216 -10.00 -15.98 -6.88
CA GLN A 216 -9.26 -16.61 -7.94
C GLN A 216 -9.27 -18.10 -7.64
N PRO A 217 -9.50 -18.97 -8.63
CA PRO A 217 -9.23 -20.39 -8.45
C PRO A 217 -7.80 -20.47 -7.91
N GLU A 218 -7.65 -21.24 -6.83
CA GLU A 218 -6.37 -21.61 -6.26
C GLU A 218 -5.40 -21.84 -7.44
N GLN A 219 -4.29 -21.10 -7.49
CA GLN A 219 -3.19 -21.52 -8.37
C GLN A 219 -2.65 -22.80 -7.75
N THR A 220 -3.34 -23.90 -8.05
CA THR A 220 -2.94 -25.26 -7.83
C THR A 220 -1.61 -25.43 -8.53
N PHE A 221 -0.53 -25.16 -7.80
CA PHE A 221 0.83 -25.54 -8.19
C PHE A 221 0.95 -27.06 -8.44
N ASP A 222 -0.08 -27.84 -8.12
CA ASP A 222 -0.17 -29.25 -8.50
C ASP A 222 -0.34 -29.46 -10.01
N GLU A 223 -0.85 -28.49 -10.79
CA GLU A 223 -0.97 -28.68 -12.25
C GLU A 223 0.41 -28.63 -12.94
N GLU A 224 1.33 -27.77 -12.49
CA GLU A 224 2.71 -27.81 -12.98
C GLU A 224 3.43 -29.09 -12.54
N LEU A 225 3.23 -29.56 -11.30
CA LEU A 225 3.89 -30.78 -10.82
C LEU A 225 3.38 -32.04 -11.53
N VAL A 226 2.08 -32.11 -11.85
CA VAL A 226 1.46 -33.20 -12.63
C VAL A 226 1.93 -33.20 -14.08
N ILE A 227 2.11 -32.02 -14.70
CA ILE A 227 2.67 -31.92 -16.05
C ILE A 227 4.11 -32.41 -16.06
N ILE A 228 4.91 -32.06 -15.05
CA ILE A 228 6.31 -32.51 -14.95
C ILE A 228 6.40 -34.02 -14.73
N THR A 229 5.57 -34.61 -13.85
CA THR A 229 5.57 -36.07 -13.63
C THR A 229 5.10 -36.84 -14.87
N LYS A 230 4.01 -36.41 -15.53
CA LYS A 230 3.57 -37.03 -16.80
C LYS A 230 4.64 -36.97 -17.89
N SER A 231 5.40 -35.89 -17.97
CA SER A 231 6.47 -35.72 -18.96
C SER A 231 7.63 -36.69 -18.72
N VAL A 232 7.95 -36.96 -17.45
CA VAL A 232 9.00 -37.93 -17.05
C VAL A 232 8.57 -39.37 -17.34
N ASP A 233 7.31 -39.73 -17.11
CA ASP A 233 6.81 -41.09 -17.38
C ASP A 233 6.78 -41.42 -18.89
N VAL A 234 6.47 -40.44 -19.74
CA VAL A 234 6.49 -40.59 -21.20
C VAL A 234 7.92 -40.73 -21.74
N ALA A 235 8.89 -40.00 -21.18
CA ALA A 235 10.29 -40.14 -21.58
C ALA A 235 10.88 -41.51 -21.18
N THR A 236 10.44 -42.06 -20.03
CA THR A 236 10.95 -43.33 -19.52
C THR A 236 10.38 -44.53 -20.29
N THR A 237 9.14 -44.45 -20.76
CA THR A 237 8.53 -45.51 -21.59
C THR A 237 9.07 -45.52 -23.02
N ALA A 238 9.37 -44.36 -23.61
CA ALA A 238 9.98 -44.27 -24.94
C ALA A 238 11.43 -44.81 -24.99
N SER A 239 12.15 -44.81 -23.86
CA SER A 239 13.53 -45.33 -23.79
C SER A 239 13.63 -46.86 -23.77
N ASN A 240 12.54 -47.58 -23.49
CA ASN A 240 12.57 -49.06 -23.40
C ASN A 240 12.16 -49.77 -24.70
N ASP A 241 11.61 -49.07 -25.69
CA ASP A 241 11.27 -49.62 -27.01
C ASP A 241 12.41 -49.40 -28.03
N SER A 242 13.61 -49.90 -27.70
CA SER A 242 14.68 -50.01 -28.69
C SER A 242 14.48 -51.30 -29.52
N PRO A 243 14.34 -51.22 -30.85
CA PRO A 243 14.03 -52.38 -31.69
C PRO A 243 15.21 -53.35 -31.75
N ARG A 244 14.98 -54.57 -31.25
CA ARG A 244 15.85 -55.73 -31.46
C ARG A 244 15.84 -56.10 -32.94
N MET A 245 16.89 -55.72 -33.66
CA MET A 245 17.16 -56.16 -35.03
C MET A 245 17.39 -57.67 -35.06
N ASP A 246 16.41 -58.42 -35.56
CA ASP A 246 16.56 -59.85 -35.83
C ASP A 246 17.10 -60.03 -37.26
N GLY A 247 18.32 -60.56 -37.35
CA GLY A 247 19.05 -60.74 -38.60
C GLY A 247 18.46 -61.85 -39.45
N LYS A 248 17.91 -61.51 -40.63
CA LYS A 248 17.58 -62.51 -41.65
C LYS A 248 18.82 -62.87 -42.46
N GLU A 249 19.26 -64.11 -42.29
CA GLU A 249 20.27 -64.81 -43.07
C GLU A 249 19.79 -65.00 -44.52
N VAL A 250 20.63 -64.59 -45.47
CA VAL A 250 20.46 -64.80 -46.91
C VAL A 250 21.06 -66.17 -47.26
N ARG A 251 20.27 -67.07 -47.84
CA ARG A 251 20.80 -68.18 -48.66
C ARG A 251 19.98 -68.38 -49.93
N LEU A 252 20.70 -68.14 -51.03
CA LEU A 252 20.68 -68.73 -52.39
C LEU A 252 19.35 -69.25 -52.93
#